data_AF-A0A9W8TCF4-F1
#
_entry.id   AF-A0A9W8TCF4-F1
#
_cell.length_a   1.000
_cell.length_b   1.000
_cell.length_c   1.000
_cell.angle_alpha   90.00
_cell.angle_beta   90.00
_cell.angle_gamma   90.00
#
_symmetry.space_group_name_H-M   'P 1'
#
loop_
_entity.id
_entity.type
_entity.pdbx_description
1 polymer ?
#
loop_
_entity_poly.entity_id
_entity_poly.type
_entity_poly.pdbx_seq_one_letter_code
_entity_poly.pdbx_strand_id
1 'polypeptide(L)'
;MATLNAVRSEQNGLVEKMTDVVGKVRGLDTAVGEVQANLKQVPTETRELVDVGSTHLMQELKSASRVLGTLPTKADLENWSTTKAEAQARSIEDAVSRSTNATLKRFLDSTMAEYSQKLASFEVREKVIKDLKESALELQKRCEGREKRLDIVCEKNKDLSLRLQTQKNDLAGKSARLDQLTSDLAEAEAEIAMRDTRISKAEALSRSKETAIREANELLDSYKAAIKAKDSEMKEMCTRLEAAEAQAALRVTRQPETQSSDTGILNRLSQVYLELSNEFRDIPTSNGSHGASDLPEIAVKIAPKLLEPQAKQMIQDFLSSGADGWYCLQQVVERGSRAESVPRGTCALHQEECVLVQAVVARGGAILNFYDPM
;
A
#
# COMPACT_ATOMS: atom_id res chain seq x y z
N MET A 1 -91.69 56.62 -101.51
CA MET A 1 -91.17 55.26 -101.28
C MET A 1 -89.64 55.20 -101.14
N ALA A 2 -88.85 55.95 -101.92
CA ALA A 2 -87.38 55.91 -101.85
C ALA A 2 -86.78 56.31 -100.47
N THR A 3 -87.35 57.30 -99.79
CA THR A 3 -86.91 57.77 -98.46
C THR A 3 -87.17 56.77 -97.34
N LEU A 4 -88.25 55.98 -97.43
CA LEU A 4 -88.61 54.99 -96.43
C LEU A 4 -87.68 53.76 -96.49
N ASN A 5 -87.19 53.43 -97.69
CA ASN A 5 -86.22 52.35 -97.88
C ASN A 5 -84.81 52.74 -97.39
N ALA A 6 -84.40 54.00 -97.51
CA ALA A 6 -83.11 54.49 -97.01
C ALA A 6 -83.05 54.47 -95.47
N VAL A 7 -84.08 54.97 -94.79
CA VAL A 7 -84.18 54.94 -93.32
C VAL A 7 -84.19 53.50 -92.80
N ARG A 8 -84.88 52.59 -93.49
CA ARG A 8 -84.89 51.17 -93.13
C ARG A 8 -83.52 50.50 -93.30
N SER A 9 -82.75 50.91 -94.30
CA SER A 9 -81.38 50.42 -94.52
C SER A 9 -80.43 50.89 -93.41
N GLU A 10 -80.53 52.15 -92.98
CA GLU A 10 -79.70 52.69 -91.89
C GLU A 10 -80.07 52.09 -90.53
N GLN A 11 -81.36 51.90 -90.25
CA GLN A 11 -81.82 51.17 -89.05
C GLN A 11 -81.27 49.74 -89.03
N ASN A 12 -81.31 49.04 -90.16
CA ASN A 12 -80.75 47.69 -90.24
C ASN A 12 -79.24 47.66 -89.96
N GLY A 13 -78.49 48.65 -90.46
CA GLY A 13 -77.05 48.78 -90.18
C GLY A 13 -76.73 49.09 -88.71
N LEU A 14 -77.55 49.91 -88.04
CA LEU A 14 -77.40 50.19 -86.61
C LEU A 14 -77.71 48.95 -85.76
N VAL A 15 -78.76 48.21 -86.12
CA VAL A 15 -79.12 46.95 -85.48
C VAL A 15 -78.03 45.90 -85.65
N GLU A 16 -77.40 45.79 -86.82
CA GLU A 16 -76.25 44.90 -87.03
C GLU A 16 -75.06 45.30 -86.14
N LYS A 17 -74.72 46.59 -86.07
CA LYS A 17 -73.63 47.07 -85.20
C LYS A 17 -73.91 46.82 -83.71
N MET A 18 -75.14 47.05 -83.25
CA MET A 18 -75.51 46.72 -81.86
C MET A 18 -75.50 45.22 -81.61
N THR A 19 -75.91 44.41 -82.59
CA THR A 19 -75.85 42.94 -82.48
C THR A 19 -74.40 42.45 -82.41
N ASP A 20 -73.49 43.06 -83.18
CA ASP A 20 -72.04 42.78 -83.12
C ASP A 20 -71.43 43.19 -81.76
N VAL A 21 -71.80 44.36 -81.23
CA VAL A 21 -71.35 44.80 -79.90
C VAL A 21 -71.87 43.87 -78.81
N VAL A 22 -73.15 43.47 -78.84
CA VAL A 22 -73.72 42.48 -77.91
C VAL A 22 -73.02 41.13 -78.05
N GLY A 23 -72.66 40.73 -79.27
CA GLY A 23 -71.87 39.52 -79.54
C GLY A 23 -70.47 39.58 -78.91
N LYS A 24 -69.76 40.70 -79.09
CA LYS A 24 -68.43 40.95 -78.50
C LYS A 24 -68.47 40.97 -76.98
N VAL A 25 -69.50 41.56 -76.38
CA VAL A 25 -69.71 41.56 -74.92
C VAL A 25 -69.97 40.14 -74.41
N ARG A 26 -70.76 39.33 -75.12
CA ARG A 26 -70.96 37.92 -74.77
C ARG A 26 -69.68 37.08 -74.93
N GLY A 27 -68.88 37.37 -75.95
CA GLY A 27 -67.57 36.75 -76.14
C GLY A 27 -66.60 37.08 -75.02
N LEU A 28 -66.57 38.34 -74.55
CA LEU A 28 -65.80 38.77 -73.39
C LEU A 28 -66.26 38.07 -72.10
N ASP A 29 -67.57 37.94 -71.87
CA ASP A 29 -68.10 37.24 -70.69
C ASP A 29 -67.69 35.75 -70.69
N THR A 30 -67.66 35.12 -71.87
CA THR A 30 -67.20 33.73 -72.05
C THR A 30 -65.69 33.61 -71.77
N ALA A 31 -64.88 34.51 -72.33
CA ALA A 31 -63.43 34.52 -72.12
C ALA A 31 -63.07 34.78 -70.64
N VAL A 32 -63.83 35.63 -69.95
CA VAL A 32 -63.68 35.86 -68.50
C VAL A 32 -63.99 34.59 -67.70
N GLY A 33 -65.03 33.84 -68.09
CA GLY A 33 -65.34 32.54 -67.49
C GLY A 33 -64.22 31.51 -67.65
N GLU A 34 -63.57 31.47 -68.82
CA GLU A 34 -62.45 30.56 -69.10
C GLU A 34 -61.19 30.93 -68.29
N VAL A 35 -60.86 32.22 -68.20
CA VAL A 35 -59.76 32.70 -67.36
C VAL A 35 -59.99 32.34 -65.89
N GLN A 36 -61.24 32.44 -65.41
CA GLN A 36 -61.62 32.06 -64.05
C GLN A 36 -61.50 30.55 -63.80
N ALA A 37 -61.79 29.72 -64.80
CA ALA A 37 -61.61 28.27 -64.72
C ALA A 37 -60.12 27.89 -64.64
N ASN A 38 -59.27 28.55 -65.44
CA ASN A 38 -57.83 28.32 -65.45
C ASN A 38 -57.16 28.80 -64.15
N LEU A 39 -57.65 29.90 -63.55
CA LEU A 39 -57.17 30.39 -62.26
C LEU A 39 -57.39 29.45 -61.09
N LYS A 40 -58.44 28.60 -61.14
CA LYS A 40 -58.69 27.57 -60.12
C LYS A 40 -57.64 26.45 -60.11
N GLN A 41 -56.84 26.33 -61.16
CA GLN A 41 -55.81 25.29 -61.31
C GLN A 41 -54.41 25.74 -60.82
N VAL A 42 -54.25 27.00 -60.39
CA VAL A 42 -52.97 27.54 -59.93
C VAL A 42 -52.70 27.15 -58.44
N PRO A 43 -51.48 26.74 -58.05
CA PRO A 43 -51.12 26.33 -56.69
C PRO A 43 -51.42 27.36 -55.61
N THR A 44 -51.74 26.87 -54.40
CA THR A 44 -52.29 27.61 -53.26
C THR A 44 -51.43 28.77 -52.76
N GLU A 45 -50.10 28.71 -52.89
CA GLU A 45 -49.18 29.76 -52.42
C GLU A 45 -49.20 31.02 -53.30
N THR A 46 -49.70 30.92 -54.53
CA THR A 46 -49.95 32.06 -55.44
C THR A 46 -51.40 32.55 -55.44
N ARG A 47 -52.29 31.86 -54.72
CA ARG A 47 -53.74 32.05 -54.80
C ARG A 47 -54.22 33.31 -54.07
N GLU A 48 -53.58 33.66 -52.95
CA GLU A 48 -53.93 34.85 -52.16
C GLU A 48 -53.64 36.17 -52.90
N LEU A 49 -52.69 36.16 -53.83
CA LEU A 49 -52.29 37.34 -54.61
C LEU A 49 -53.19 37.60 -55.83
N VAL A 50 -53.79 36.55 -56.40
CA VAL A 50 -54.72 36.72 -57.53
C VAL A 50 -56.15 37.00 -57.07
N ASP A 51 -56.52 36.60 -55.86
CA ASP A 51 -57.89 36.75 -55.36
C ASP A 51 -58.30 38.22 -55.16
N VAL A 52 -57.39 39.07 -54.69
CA VAL A 52 -57.70 40.50 -54.42
C VAL A 52 -57.79 41.33 -55.70
N GLY A 53 -56.89 41.09 -56.67
CA GLY A 53 -56.93 41.77 -57.97
C GLY A 53 -58.08 41.29 -58.87
N SER A 54 -58.39 39.99 -58.86
CA SER A 54 -59.45 39.40 -59.67
C SER A 54 -60.85 39.80 -59.17
N THR A 55 -61.06 39.85 -57.85
CA THR A 55 -62.36 40.22 -57.28
C THR A 55 -62.73 41.68 -57.58
N HIS A 56 -61.79 42.62 -57.49
CA HIS A 56 -62.05 44.03 -57.81
C HIS A 56 -62.32 44.23 -59.31
N LEU A 57 -61.53 43.62 -60.19
CA LEU A 57 -61.72 43.73 -61.65
C LEU A 57 -63.05 43.10 -62.09
N MET A 58 -63.42 41.95 -61.50
CA MET A 58 -64.72 41.30 -61.71
C MET A 58 -65.89 42.14 -61.18
N GLN A 59 -65.70 42.85 -60.08
CA GLN A 59 -66.74 43.71 -59.51
C GLN A 59 -66.95 44.98 -60.34
N GLU A 60 -65.89 45.58 -60.89
CA GLU A 60 -66.01 46.69 -61.85
C GLU A 60 -66.60 46.21 -63.19
N LEU A 61 -66.23 45.03 -63.69
CA LEU A 61 -66.81 44.44 -64.91
C LEU A 61 -68.31 44.16 -64.75
N LYS A 62 -68.72 43.63 -63.58
CA LYS A 62 -70.14 43.47 -63.24
C LYS A 62 -70.86 44.81 -63.13
N SER A 63 -70.19 45.84 -62.63
CA SER A 63 -70.78 47.18 -62.53
C SER A 63 -70.95 47.81 -63.93
N ALA A 64 -69.95 47.66 -64.81
CA ALA A 64 -70.03 48.09 -66.20
C ALA A 64 -71.10 47.30 -66.99
N SER A 65 -71.21 45.98 -66.77
CA SER A 65 -72.26 45.13 -67.33
C SER A 65 -73.66 45.59 -66.88
N ARG A 66 -73.85 45.97 -65.61
CA ARG A 66 -75.13 46.54 -65.15
C ARG A 66 -75.46 47.85 -65.83
N VAL A 67 -74.48 48.74 -66.05
CA VAL A 67 -74.69 49.99 -66.79
C VAL A 67 -75.05 49.69 -68.26
N LEU A 68 -74.40 48.73 -68.90
CA LEU A 68 -74.74 48.28 -70.25
C LEU A 68 -76.16 47.65 -70.31
N GLY A 69 -76.60 47.00 -69.24
CA GLY A 69 -77.97 46.48 -69.10
C GLY A 69 -79.05 47.56 -68.94
N THR A 70 -78.67 48.80 -68.65
CA THR A 70 -79.59 49.96 -68.66
C THR A 70 -79.68 50.66 -70.01
N LEU A 71 -78.98 50.17 -71.03
CA LEU A 71 -79.10 50.71 -72.38
C LEU A 71 -80.52 50.45 -72.94
N PRO A 72 -81.13 51.44 -73.61
CA PRO A 72 -82.44 51.31 -74.22
C PRO A 72 -82.50 50.08 -75.13
N THR A 73 -83.58 49.32 -75.01
CA THR A 73 -83.80 48.13 -75.83
C THR A 73 -84.00 48.53 -77.30
N LYS A 74 -83.82 47.58 -78.22
CA LYS A 74 -84.04 47.80 -79.66
C LYS A 74 -85.39 48.48 -79.98
N ALA A 75 -86.42 48.24 -79.15
CA ALA A 75 -87.73 48.87 -79.28
C ALA A 75 -87.74 50.37 -78.91
N ASP A 76 -86.88 50.81 -78.00
CA ASP A 76 -86.76 52.21 -77.58
C ASP A 76 -86.03 53.06 -78.63
N LEU A 77 -85.16 52.43 -79.43
CA LEU A 77 -84.38 53.07 -80.50
C LEU A 77 -85.16 53.28 -81.80
N GLU A 78 -86.23 52.52 -82.04
CA GLU A 78 -87.06 52.67 -83.23
C GLU A 78 -87.94 53.94 -83.22
N ASN A 79 -88.05 54.62 -82.07
CA ASN A 79 -88.91 55.81 -81.88
C ASN A 79 -88.12 57.14 -81.77
N TRP A 80 -86.82 57.15 -82.09
CA TRP A 80 -85.96 58.33 -81.99
C TRP A 80 -85.49 58.83 -83.36
N SER A 81 -85.51 60.16 -83.57
CA SER A 81 -84.99 60.78 -84.79
C SER A 81 -83.47 60.61 -84.88
N THR A 82 -82.99 60.29 -86.09
CA THR A 82 -81.63 59.80 -86.40
C THR A 82 -80.50 60.70 -85.90
N THR A 83 -80.67 62.03 -85.88
CA THR A 83 -79.62 62.98 -85.46
C THR A 83 -79.40 63.06 -83.95
N LYS A 84 -80.44 62.82 -83.14
CA LYS A 84 -80.31 62.84 -81.66
C LYS A 84 -79.68 61.54 -81.14
N ALA A 85 -79.98 60.43 -81.80
CA ALA A 85 -79.40 59.12 -81.52
C ALA A 85 -77.89 59.08 -81.80
N GLU A 86 -77.42 59.67 -82.91
CA GLU A 86 -75.99 59.72 -83.23
C GLU A 86 -75.18 60.59 -82.25
N ALA A 87 -75.71 61.75 -81.85
CA ALA A 87 -75.06 62.61 -80.86
C ALA A 87 -74.97 61.95 -79.49
N GLN A 88 -76.03 61.25 -79.06
CA GLN A 88 -76.01 60.47 -77.82
C GLN A 88 -75.09 59.26 -77.91
N ALA A 89 -75.03 58.56 -79.06
CA ALA A 89 -74.11 57.44 -79.27
C ALA A 89 -72.64 57.89 -79.14
N ARG A 90 -72.25 59.03 -79.77
CA ARG A 90 -70.90 59.59 -79.62
C ARG A 90 -70.59 60.03 -78.19
N SER A 91 -71.56 60.67 -77.50
CA SER A 91 -71.39 61.04 -76.09
C SER A 91 -71.23 59.83 -75.18
N ILE A 92 -71.94 58.73 -75.47
CA ILE A 92 -71.82 57.47 -74.74
C ILE A 92 -70.46 56.83 -75.04
N GLU A 93 -70.02 56.80 -76.29
CA GLU A 93 -68.71 56.28 -76.70
C GLU A 93 -67.56 57.05 -76.03
N ASP A 94 -67.64 58.39 -75.97
CA ASP A 94 -66.66 59.24 -75.27
C ASP A 94 -66.69 59.04 -73.75
N ALA A 95 -67.88 58.87 -73.16
CA ALA A 95 -68.02 58.61 -71.73
C ALA A 95 -67.48 57.22 -71.35
N VAL A 96 -67.80 56.21 -72.15
CA VAL A 96 -67.28 54.84 -72.01
C VAL A 96 -65.77 54.85 -72.19
N SER A 97 -65.23 55.47 -73.23
CA SER A 97 -63.79 55.56 -73.49
C SER A 97 -63.04 56.27 -72.35
N ARG A 98 -63.59 57.35 -71.79
CA ARG A 98 -62.99 58.03 -70.63
C ARG A 98 -63.05 57.16 -69.37
N SER A 99 -64.17 56.48 -69.14
CA SER A 99 -64.35 55.60 -67.98
C SER A 99 -63.44 54.37 -68.06
N THR A 100 -63.33 53.73 -69.22
CA THR A 100 -62.44 52.57 -69.43
C THR A 100 -60.99 53.00 -69.33
N ASN A 101 -60.57 54.09 -69.95
CA ASN A 101 -59.20 54.60 -69.84
C ASN A 101 -58.83 54.99 -68.41
N ALA A 102 -59.75 55.64 -67.66
CA ALA A 102 -59.52 55.96 -66.25
C ALA A 102 -59.39 54.69 -65.39
N THR A 103 -60.19 53.66 -65.68
CA THR A 103 -60.16 52.38 -64.95
C THR A 103 -58.89 51.59 -65.27
N LEU A 104 -58.51 51.50 -66.53
CA LEU A 104 -57.26 50.88 -66.96
C LEU A 104 -56.05 51.61 -66.37
N LYS A 105 -56.07 52.94 -66.33
CA LYS A 105 -55.02 53.74 -65.71
C LYS A 105 -54.92 53.47 -64.20
N ARG A 106 -56.05 53.48 -63.47
CA ARG A 106 -56.09 53.12 -62.04
C ARG A 106 -55.53 51.72 -61.79
N PHE A 107 -55.92 50.75 -62.61
CA PHE A 107 -55.43 49.37 -62.51
C PHE A 107 -53.93 49.29 -62.75
N LEU A 108 -53.43 49.96 -63.79
CA LEU A 108 -52.00 50.01 -64.12
C LEU A 108 -51.21 50.67 -62.99
N ASP A 109 -51.65 51.83 -62.50
CA ASP A 109 -51.00 52.56 -61.41
C ASP A 109 -50.96 51.73 -60.12
N SER A 110 -52.07 51.05 -59.77
CA SER A 110 -52.14 50.14 -58.61
C SER A 110 -51.19 48.96 -58.76
N THR A 111 -51.19 48.32 -59.93
CA THR A 111 -50.33 47.17 -60.23
C THR A 111 -48.85 47.57 -60.17
N MET A 112 -48.51 48.74 -60.73
CA MET A 112 -47.14 49.28 -60.68
C MET A 112 -46.72 49.65 -59.26
N ALA A 113 -47.61 50.19 -58.43
CA ALA A 113 -47.34 50.47 -57.03
C ALA A 113 -47.08 49.19 -56.23
N GLU A 114 -47.89 48.14 -56.44
CA GLU A 114 -47.69 46.83 -55.81
C GLU A 114 -46.36 46.18 -56.22
N TYR A 115 -46.01 46.22 -57.51
CA TYR A 115 -44.73 45.71 -57.99
C TYR A 115 -43.56 46.49 -57.40
N SER A 116 -43.67 47.82 -57.32
CA SER A 116 -42.64 48.68 -56.71
C SER A 116 -42.46 48.37 -55.22
N GLN A 117 -43.56 48.16 -54.49
CA GLN A 117 -43.53 47.76 -53.08
C GLN A 117 -42.91 46.38 -52.89
N LYS A 118 -43.27 45.40 -53.74
CA LYS A 118 -42.69 44.06 -53.71
C LYS A 118 -41.19 44.10 -54.00
N LEU A 119 -40.76 44.88 -54.99
CA LEU A 119 -39.34 45.05 -55.31
C LEU A 119 -38.57 45.63 -54.11
N ALA A 120 -39.07 46.70 -53.50
CA ALA A 120 -38.48 47.25 -52.28
C ALA A 120 -38.43 46.22 -51.12
N SER A 121 -39.46 45.38 -50.98
CA SER A 121 -39.47 44.31 -49.98
C SER A 121 -38.44 43.21 -50.27
N PHE A 122 -38.17 42.91 -51.55
CA PHE A 122 -37.14 41.95 -51.96
C PHE A 122 -35.75 42.48 -51.65
N GLU A 123 -35.47 43.75 -51.91
CA GLU A 123 -34.19 44.40 -51.56
C GLU A 123 -33.91 44.36 -50.06
N VAL A 124 -34.93 44.62 -49.22
CA VAL A 124 -34.79 44.51 -47.76
C VAL A 124 -34.52 43.05 -47.34
N ARG A 125 -35.25 42.08 -47.92
CA ARG A 125 -35.04 40.66 -47.62
C ARG A 125 -33.64 40.18 -48.05
N GLU A 126 -33.17 40.62 -49.21
CA GLU A 126 -31.83 40.31 -49.69
C GLU A 126 -30.76 40.84 -48.74
N LYS A 127 -30.91 42.07 -48.24
CA LYS A 127 -30.02 42.63 -47.23
C LYS A 127 -30.03 41.79 -45.95
N VAL A 128 -31.20 41.42 -45.44
CA VAL A 128 -31.32 40.55 -44.25
C VAL A 128 -30.65 39.19 -44.47
N ILE A 129 -30.83 38.59 -45.65
CA ILE A 129 -30.18 37.31 -45.99
C ILE A 129 -28.65 37.47 -46.01
N LYS A 130 -28.14 38.58 -46.52
CA LYS A 130 -26.70 38.87 -46.52
C LYS A 130 -26.16 39.02 -45.10
N ASP A 131 -26.84 39.81 -44.26
CA ASP A 131 -26.46 40.03 -42.86
C ASP A 131 -26.48 38.71 -42.06
N LEU A 132 -27.48 37.85 -42.29
CA LEU A 132 -27.57 36.53 -41.66
C LEU A 132 -26.45 35.58 -42.11
N LYS A 133 -26.06 35.62 -43.39
CA LYS A 133 -24.93 34.82 -43.90
C LYS A 133 -23.61 35.27 -43.27
N GLU A 134 -23.38 36.57 -43.15
CA GLU A 134 -22.19 37.12 -42.49
C GLU A 134 -22.17 36.74 -41.00
N SER A 135 -23.31 36.86 -40.30
CA SER A 135 -23.45 36.45 -38.90
C SER A 135 -23.20 34.95 -38.69
N ALA A 136 -23.75 34.09 -39.55
CA ALA A 136 -23.55 32.65 -39.48
C ALA A 136 -22.08 32.26 -39.67
N LEU A 137 -21.38 32.91 -40.59
CA LEU A 137 -19.95 32.67 -40.85
C LEU A 137 -19.07 33.12 -39.68
N GLU A 138 -19.42 34.22 -39.01
CA GLU A 138 -18.73 34.68 -37.80
C GLU A 138 -18.97 33.74 -36.61
N LEU A 139 -20.21 33.25 -36.44
CA LEU A 139 -20.53 32.24 -35.42
C LEU A 139 -19.77 30.94 -35.66
N GLN A 140 -19.67 30.49 -36.91
CA GLN A 140 -18.89 29.31 -37.28
C GLN A 140 -17.42 29.46 -36.85
N LYS A 141 -16.76 30.57 -37.22
CA LYS A 141 -15.37 30.86 -36.82
C LYS A 141 -15.20 30.87 -35.30
N ARG A 142 -16.18 31.42 -34.57
CA ARG A 142 -16.17 31.42 -33.10
C ARG A 142 -16.30 30.03 -32.50
N CYS A 143 -17.11 29.15 -33.10
CA CYS A 143 -17.24 27.75 -32.69
C CYS A 143 -15.94 26.98 -32.94
N GLU A 144 -15.37 27.07 -34.14
CA GLU A 144 -14.07 26.46 -34.47
C GLU A 144 -12.95 26.95 -33.54
N GLY A 145 -12.95 28.24 -33.20
CA GLY A 145 -12.02 28.82 -32.25
C GLY A 145 -12.23 28.32 -30.81
N ARG A 146 -13.46 27.99 -30.41
CA ARG A 146 -13.78 27.39 -29.10
C ARG A 146 -13.35 25.93 -29.04
N GLU A 147 -13.60 25.16 -30.09
CA GLU A 147 -13.18 23.76 -30.20
C GLU A 147 -11.66 23.61 -30.07
N LYS A 148 -10.89 24.41 -30.81
CA LYS A 148 -9.42 24.42 -30.68
C LYS A 148 -8.94 24.73 -29.26
N ARG A 149 -9.62 25.65 -28.55
CA ARG A 149 -9.28 25.95 -27.14
C ARG A 149 -9.65 24.78 -26.22
N LEU A 150 -10.77 24.10 -26.49
CA LEU A 150 -11.19 22.94 -25.73
C LEU A 150 -10.16 21.81 -25.86
N ASP A 151 -9.68 21.53 -27.07
CA ASP A 151 -8.64 20.53 -27.32
C ASP A 151 -7.35 20.83 -26.54
N ILE A 152 -6.89 22.09 -26.57
CA ILE A 152 -5.71 22.52 -25.80
C ILE A 152 -5.91 22.31 -24.30
N VAL A 153 -7.10 22.64 -23.77
CA VAL A 153 -7.40 22.47 -22.35
C VAL A 153 -7.48 20.99 -22.00
N CYS A 154 -8.07 20.16 -22.85
CA CYS A 154 -8.12 18.70 -22.67
C CYS A 154 -6.72 18.08 -22.61
N GLU A 155 -5.82 18.45 -23.52
CA GLU A 155 -4.43 17.97 -23.51
C GLU A 155 -3.67 18.42 -22.27
N LYS A 156 -3.82 19.69 -21.86
CA LYS A 156 -3.24 20.19 -20.60
C LYS A 156 -3.77 19.44 -19.38
N ASN A 157 -5.05 19.11 -19.35
CA ASN A 157 -5.65 18.37 -18.25
C ASN A 157 -5.13 16.92 -18.18
N LYS A 158 -4.91 16.27 -19.34
CA LYS A 158 -4.24 14.96 -19.40
C LYS A 158 -2.81 15.02 -18.86
N ASP A 159 -2.00 16.01 -19.28
CA ASP A 159 -0.64 16.22 -18.77
C ASP A 159 -0.63 16.46 -17.25
N LEU A 160 -1.49 17.34 -16.75
CA LEU A 160 -1.62 17.60 -15.31
C LEU A 160 -2.04 16.35 -14.53
N SER A 161 -2.96 15.55 -15.06
CA SER A 161 -3.39 14.30 -14.44
C SER A 161 -2.25 13.29 -14.35
N LEU A 162 -1.42 13.17 -15.39
CA LEU A 162 -0.23 12.33 -15.39
C LEU A 162 0.80 12.81 -14.36
N ARG A 163 1.09 14.11 -14.31
CA ARG A 163 2.01 14.68 -13.31
C ARG A 163 1.53 14.45 -11.89
N LEU A 164 0.23 14.62 -11.63
CA LEU A 164 -0.36 14.38 -10.32
C LEU A 164 -0.23 12.91 -9.91
N GLN A 165 -0.44 11.97 -10.84
CA GLN A 165 -0.26 10.55 -10.58
C GLN A 165 1.20 10.21 -10.27
N THR A 166 2.17 10.77 -11.02
CA THR A 166 3.60 10.60 -10.75
C THR A 166 3.97 11.14 -9.37
N GLN A 167 3.54 12.36 -9.04
CA GLN A 167 3.80 12.96 -7.73
C GLN A 167 3.19 12.15 -6.57
N LYS A 168 1.99 11.58 -6.77
CA LYS A 168 1.36 10.70 -5.79
C LYS A 168 2.18 9.44 -5.55
N ASN A 169 2.68 8.81 -6.61
CA ASN A 169 3.53 7.63 -6.50
C ASN A 169 4.86 7.96 -5.81
N ASP A 170 5.50 9.08 -6.16
CA ASP A 170 6.74 9.54 -5.53
C ASP A 170 6.54 9.82 -4.03
N LEU A 171 5.42 10.44 -3.66
CA LEU A 171 5.08 10.71 -2.27
C LEU A 171 4.86 9.41 -1.49
N ALA A 172 4.15 8.44 -2.07
CA ALA A 172 3.95 7.13 -1.46
C ALA A 172 5.29 6.40 -1.25
N GLY A 173 6.18 6.43 -2.23
CA GLY A 173 7.52 5.85 -2.12
C GLY A 173 8.37 6.53 -1.05
N LYS A 174 8.31 7.86 -0.94
CA LYS A 174 8.99 8.61 0.13
C LYS A 174 8.41 8.32 1.51
N SER A 175 7.09 8.18 1.63
CA SER A 175 6.43 7.82 2.89
C SER A 175 6.90 6.44 3.37
N ALA A 176 6.87 5.43 2.50
CA ALA A 176 7.33 4.09 2.86
C ALA A 176 8.81 4.07 3.27
N ARG A 177 9.66 4.88 2.62
CA ARG A 177 11.07 5.03 3.02
C ARG A 177 11.23 5.71 4.37
N LEU A 178 10.39 6.70 4.69
CA LEU A 178 10.39 7.34 6.01
C LEU A 178 9.98 6.34 7.09
N ASP A 179 8.92 5.56 6.86
CA ASP A 179 8.47 4.54 7.81
C ASP A 179 9.58 3.51 8.09
N GLN A 180 10.29 3.07 7.04
CA GLN A 180 11.45 2.18 7.21
C GLN A 180 12.56 2.83 8.02
N LEU A 181 12.95 4.06 7.70
CA LEU A 181 14.00 4.77 8.44
C LEU A 181 13.63 5.02 9.91
N THR A 182 12.34 5.25 10.19
CA THR A 182 11.84 5.35 11.57
C THR A 182 11.96 4.02 12.30
N SER A 183 11.65 2.90 11.64
CA SER A 183 11.86 1.56 12.21
C SER A 183 13.34 1.28 12.47
N ASP A 184 14.22 1.55 11.50
CA ASP A 184 15.66 1.34 11.63
C ASP A 184 16.25 2.18 12.77
N LEU A 185 15.77 3.43 12.93
CA LEU A 185 16.19 4.30 14.03
C LEU A 185 15.78 3.73 15.39
N ALA A 186 14.54 3.24 15.52
CA ALA A 186 14.05 2.64 16.77
C ALA A 186 14.85 1.37 17.14
N GLU A 187 15.23 0.56 16.14
CA GLU A 187 16.09 -0.62 16.35
C GLU A 187 17.49 -0.20 16.80
N ALA A 188 18.09 0.80 16.17
CA ALA A 188 19.40 1.33 16.56
C ALA A 188 19.38 1.91 17.99
N GLU A 189 18.32 2.63 18.37
CA GLU A 189 18.14 3.14 19.74
C GLU A 189 18.05 2.00 20.76
N ALA A 190 17.32 0.93 20.45
CA ALA A 190 17.24 -0.25 21.30
C ALA A 190 18.59 -0.97 21.43
N GLU A 191 19.36 -1.09 20.35
CA GLU A 191 20.72 -1.62 20.39
C GLU A 191 21.66 -0.79 21.27
N ILE A 192 21.60 0.54 21.15
CA ILE A 192 22.41 1.45 21.96
C ILE A 192 22.07 1.25 23.44
N ALA A 193 20.79 1.25 23.80
CA ALA A 193 20.36 1.01 25.17
C ALA A 193 20.86 -0.35 25.71
N MET A 194 20.80 -1.41 24.90
CA MET A 194 21.36 -2.71 25.27
C MET A 194 22.88 -2.66 25.48
N ARG A 195 23.62 -1.95 24.62
CA ARG A 195 25.07 -1.78 24.77
C ARG A 195 25.40 -0.99 26.03
N ASP A 196 24.67 0.07 26.33
CA ASP A 196 24.86 0.88 27.55
C ASP A 196 24.68 0.04 28.81
N THR A 197 23.62 -0.79 28.88
CA THR A 197 23.43 -1.69 30.03
C THR A 197 24.58 -2.70 30.19
N ARG A 198 25.15 -3.20 29.08
CA ARG A 198 26.30 -4.11 29.11
C ARG A 198 27.56 -3.39 29.59
N ILE A 199 27.78 -2.14 29.15
CA ILE A 199 28.88 -1.30 29.61
C ILE A 199 28.76 -1.06 31.11
N SER A 200 27.59 -0.62 31.60
CA SER A 200 27.38 -0.41 33.05
C SER A 200 27.63 -1.67 33.88
N LYS A 201 27.22 -2.85 33.40
CA LYS A 201 27.52 -4.13 34.05
C LYS A 201 29.01 -4.44 34.05
N ALA A 202 29.70 -4.23 32.93
CA ALA A 202 31.14 -4.44 32.83
C ALA A 202 31.91 -3.51 33.77
N GLU A 203 31.52 -2.24 33.86
CA GLU A 203 32.11 -1.27 34.80
C GLU A 203 31.88 -1.68 36.26
N ALA A 204 30.68 -2.17 36.61
CA ALA A 204 30.40 -2.68 37.96
C ALA A 204 31.29 -3.88 38.31
N LEU A 205 31.44 -4.83 37.39
CA LEU A 205 32.34 -5.98 37.55
C LEU A 205 33.79 -5.55 37.67
N SER A 206 34.24 -4.57 36.89
CA SER A 206 35.61 -4.04 36.96
C SER A 206 35.90 -3.46 38.34
N ARG A 207 35.00 -2.62 38.86
CA ARG A 207 35.10 -2.05 40.21
C ARG A 207 35.13 -3.12 41.30
N SER A 208 34.29 -4.15 41.18
CA SER A 208 34.27 -5.29 42.11
C SER A 208 35.56 -6.11 42.08
N LYS A 209 36.18 -6.27 40.91
CA LYS A 209 37.49 -6.93 40.80
C LYS A 209 38.60 -6.08 41.40
N GLU A 210 38.58 -4.77 41.20
CA GLU A 210 39.53 -3.84 41.83
C GLU A 210 39.43 -3.87 43.35
N THR A 211 38.22 -3.95 43.92
CA THR A 211 38.06 -4.13 45.38
C THR A 211 38.63 -5.45 45.85
N ALA A 212 38.33 -6.56 45.16
CA ALA A 212 38.84 -7.88 45.53
C ALA A 212 40.37 -7.98 45.42
N ILE A 213 40.96 -7.35 44.40
CA ILE A 213 42.43 -7.27 44.26
C ILE A 213 43.04 -6.49 45.43
N ARG A 214 42.41 -5.37 45.85
CA ARG A 214 42.87 -4.59 47.00
C ARG A 214 42.85 -5.40 48.29
N GLU A 215 41.73 -6.08 48.57
CA GLU A 215 41.56 -6.95 49.74
C GLU A 215 42.57 -8.11 49.72
N ALA A 216 42.80 -8.72 48.55
CA ALA A 216 43.80 -9.77 48.40
C ALA A 216 45.23 -9.25 48.67
N ASN A 217 45.55 -8.03 48.22
CA ASN A 217 46.85 -7.41 48.51
C ASN A 217 47.02 -7.11 50.01
N GLU A 218 45.98 -6.61 50.69
CA GLU A 218 45.98 -6.37 52.13
C GLU A 218 46.21 -7.68 52.92
N LEU A 219 45.53 -8.77 52.53
CA LEU A 219 45.75 -10.10 53.10
C LEU A 219 47.18 -10.60 52.86
N LEU A 220 47.69 -10.40 51.64
CA LEU A 220 49.04 -10.82 51.26
C LEU A 220 50.10 -10.08 52.09
N ASP A 221 49.93 -8.78 52.33
CA ASP A 221 50.81 -8.00 53.20
C ASP A 221 50.70 -8.43 54.67
N SER A 222 49.50 -8.75 55.16
CA SER A 222 49.29 -9.34 56.48
C SER A 222 50.03 -10.67 56.64
N TYR A 223 49.89 -11.59 55.69
CA TYR A 223 50.60 -12.87 55.70
C TYR A 223 52.11 -12.71 55.64
N LYS A 224 52.63 -11.78 54.82
CA LYS A 224 54.06 -11.45 54.80
C LYS A 224 54.56 -10.98 56.18
N ALA A 225 53.79 -10.14 56.85
CA ALA A 225 54.14 -9.67 58.19
C ALA A 225 54.13 -10.82 59.21
N ALA A 226 53.12 -11.69 59.15
CA ALA A 226 53.01 -12.86 60.03
C ALA A 226 54.16 -13.85 59.81
N ILE A 227 54.53 -14.14 58.55
CA ILE A 227 55.68 -14.98 58.20
C ILE A 227 56.95 -14.37 58.78
N LYS A 228 57.17 -13.07 58.58
CA LYS A 228 58.36 -12.37 59.12
C LYS A 228 58.43 -12.45 60.65
N ALA A 229 57.29 -12.33 61.34
CA ALA A 229 57.21 -12.49 62.79
C ALA A 229 57.54 -13.92 63.21
N LYS A 230 56.98 -14.93 62.54
CA LYS A 230 57.27 -16.34 62.81
C LYS A 230 58.73 -16.71 62.53
N ASP A 231 59.32 -16.18 61.47
CA ASP A 231 60.76 -16.33 61.19
C ASP A 231 61.62 -15.73 62.31
N SER A 232 61.20 -14.58 62.89
CA SER A 232 61.93 -14.01 64.03
C SER A 232 61.78 -14.84 65.30
N GLU A 233 60.57 -15.34 65.61
CA GLU A 233 60.35 -16.27 66.72
C GLU A 233 61.16 -17.56 66.55
N MET A 234 61.20 -18.11 65.34
CA MET A 234 61.96 -19.32 65.03
C MET A 234 63.46 -19.09 65.23
N LYS A 235 64.01 -17.96 64.77
CA LYS A 235 65.42 -17.60 65.03
C LYS A 235 65.71 -17.46 66.52
N GLU A 236 64.81 -16.85 67.28
CA GLU A 236 64.95 -16.76 68.75
C GLU A 236 64.89 -18.14 69.42
N MET A 237 63.98 -19.02 68.98
CA MET A 237 63.90 -20.38 69.48
C MET A 237 65.16 -21.18 69.15
N CYS A 238 65.71 -21.03 67.94
CA CYS A 238 66.99 -21.64 67.56
C CYS A 238 68.13 -21.18 68.45
N THR A 239 68.29 -19.86 68.68
CA THR A 239 69.36 -19.37 69.57
C THR A 239 69.19 -19.83 71.01
N ARG A 240 67.94 -19.94 71.50
CA ARG A 240 67.65 -20.52 72.82
C ARG A 240 67.98 -22.00 72.89
N LEU A 241 67.69 -22.77 71.83
CA LEU A 241 68.04 -24.18 71.71
C LEU A 241 69.55 -24.36 71.70
N GLU A 242 70.27 -23.63 70.86
CA GLU A 242 71.75 -23.63 70.82
C GLU A 242 72.35 -23.31 72.19
N ALA A 243 71.80 -22.31 72.91
CA ALA A 243 72.24 -21.97 74.26
C ALA A 243 71.93 -23.10 75.27
N ALA A 244 70.76 -23.73 75.18
CA ALA A 244 70.39 -24.85 76.04
C ALA A 244 71.23 -26.11 75.75
N GLU A 245 71.53 -26.39 74.48
CA GLU A 245 72.42 -27.46 74.05
C GLU A 245 73.85 -27.23 74.55
N ALA A 246 74.36 -26.00 74.45
CA ALA A 246 75.66 -25.64 75.03
C ALA A 246 75.68 -25.83 76.56
N GLN A 247 74.59 -25.47 77.26
CA GLN A 247 74.44 -25.74 78.69
C GLN A 247 74.33 -27.24 79.00
N ALA A 248 73.63 -28.02 78.17
CA ALA A 248 73.52 -29.47 78.31
C ALA A 248 74.87 -30.15 78.07
N ALA A 249 75.65 -29.73 77.07
CA ALA A 249 77.02 -30.20 76.84
C ALA A 249 77.96 -29.87 78.03
N LEU A 250 77.78 -28.71 78.66
CA LEU A 250 78.45 -28.35 79.92
C LEU A 250 78.00 -29.21 81.13
N ARG A 251 76.78 -29.74 81.11
CA ARG A 251 76.28 -30.70 82.11
C ARG A 251 76.76 -32.13 81.84
N VAL A 252 76.82 -32.56 80.58
CA VAL A 252 77.38 -33.85 80.15
C VAL A 252 78.87 -33.95 80.46
N THR A 253 79.61 -32.85 80.43
CA THR A 253 81.01 -32.81 80.91
C THR A 253 81.14 -32.82 82.45
N ARG A 254 80.03 -32.76 83.21
CA ARG A 254 80.02 -32.72 84.68
C ARG A 254 79.29 -33.88 85.38
N GLN A 255 78.66 -34.82 84.68
CA GLN A 255 78.04 -36.01 85.30
C GLN A 255 78.11 -37.25 84.39
N PRO A 256 78.38 -38.44 84.95
CA PRO A 256 78.43 -39.68 84.19
C PRO A 256 77.03 -40.17 83.83
N GLU A 257 77.00 -40.86 82.70
CA GLU A 257 75.90 -41.46 81.97
C GLU A 257 74.81 -42.11 82.84
N THR A 258 73.55 -41.79 82.52
CA THR A 258 72.43 -42.71 82.75
C THR A 258 71.61 -42.81 81.48
N GLN A 259 71.71 -43.98 80.84
CA GLN A 259 70.94 -44.44 79.70
C GLN A 259 69.49 -44.74 80.13
N SER A 260 68.52 -44.45 79.25
CA SER A 260 67.17 -45.01 79.28
C SER A 260 66.61 -44.95 77.85
N SER A 261 66.63 -46.03 77.06
CA SER A 261 65.71 -47.18 77.10
C SER A 261 64.28 -46.81 76.65
N ASP A 262 64.07 -46.74 75.33
CA ASP A 262 62.73 -46.65 74.73
C ASP A 262 62.58 -47.50 73.44
N THR A 263 63.25 -48.65 73.38
CA THR A 263 63.25 -49.58 72.22
C THR A 263 62.16 -50.66 72.27
N GLY A 264 61.30 -50.68 73.29
CA GLY A 264 60.30 -51.73 73.48
C GLY A 264 59.07 -51.66 72.56
N ILE A 265 58.67 -50.45 72.14
CA ILE A 265 57.42 -50.22 71.38
C ILE A 265 57.65 -50.47 69.87
N LEU A 266 58.80 -50.05 69.35
CA LEU A 266 59.20 -50.25 67.95
C LEU A 266 59.29 -51.74 67.58
N ASN A 267 59.74 -52.60 68.50
CA ASN A 267 59.89 -54.03 68.22
C ASN A 267 58.53 -54.75 68.07
N ARG A 268 57.52 -54.36 68.87
CA ARG A 268 56.16 -54.93 68.76
C ARG A 268 55.44 -54.50 67.50
N LEU A 269 55.56 -53.22 67.12
CA LEU A 269 54.94 -52.71 65.90
C LEU A 269 55.54 -53.37 64.65
N SER A 270 56.87 -53.54 64.63
CA SER A 270 57.59 -54.24 63.56
C SER A 270 57.14 -55.69 63.41
N GLN A 271 56.86 -56.38 64.52
CA GLN A 271 56.39 -57.76 64.53
C GLN A 271 54.96 -57.89 63.96
N VAL A 272 54.06 -56.97 64.31
CA VAL A 272 52.68 -56.95 63.77
C VAL A 272 52.67 -56.72 62.26
N TYR A 273 53.48 -55.79 61.74
CA TYR A 273 53.58 -55.57 60.30
C TYR A 273 54.17 -56.78 59.55
N LEU A 274 55.10 -57.52 60.16
CA LEU A 274 55.67 -58.73 59.58
C LEU A 274 54.66 -59.88 59.52
N GLU A 275 53.84 -60.06 60.56
CA GLU A 275 52.76 -61.05 60.60
C GLU A 275 51.68 -60.76 59.54
N LEU A 276 51.24 -59.51 59.43
CA LEU A 276 50.30 -59.07 58.40
C LEU A 276 50.83 -59.27 56.98
N SER A 277 52.11 -58.95 56.74
CA SER A 277 52.76 -59.15 55.44
C SER A 277 52.78 -60.63 55.03
N ASN A 278 53.00 -61.54 55.98
CA ASN A 278 53.00 -62.97 55.72
C ASN A 278 51.59 -63.52 55.46
N GLU A 279 50.58 -63.08 56.22
CA GLU A 279 49.21 -63.58 56.08
C GLU A 279 48.53 -63.09 54.80
N PHE A 280 48.82 -61.86 54.35
CA PHE A 280 48.19 -61.23 53.18
C PHE A 280 49.04 -61.28 51.90
N ARG A 281 50.13 -62.06 51.90
CA ARG A 281 51.06 -62.18 50.77
C ARG A 281 50.41 -62.59 49.44
N ASP A 282 49.31 -63.34 49.51
CA ASP A 282 48.60 -63.87 48.34
C ASP A 282 47.52 -62.93 47.79
N ILE A 283 47.31 -61.76 48.41
CA ILE A 283 46.37 -60.75 47.90
C ILE A 283 47.14 -59.78 46.99
N PRO A 284 46.89 -59.78 45.68
CA PRO A 284 47.61 -58.91 44.78
C PRO A 284 47.14 -57.45 44.98
N THR A 285 48.07 -56.54 45.23
CA THR A 285 47.82 -55.10 45.38
C THR A 285 48.49 -54.32 44.24
N SER A 286 47.87 -53.22 43.79
CA SER A 286 48.53 -52.29 42.87
C SER A 286 49.39 -51.31 43.65
N ASN A 287 50.61 -51.06 43.16
CA ASN A 287 51.33 -49.82 43.48
C ASN A 287 50.58 -48.68 42.79
N GLY A 288 49.57 -48.13 43.46
CA GLY A 288 48.70 -47.10 42.91
C GLY A 288 49.48 -45.91 42.38
N SER A 289 48.96 -45.27 41.34
CA SER A 289 49.49 -44.08 40.66
C SER A 289 49.43 -42.78 41.50
N HIS A 290 49.28 -42.90 42.82
CA HIS A 290 49.38 -41.80 43.77
C HIS A 290 50.79 -41.80 44.37
N GLY A 291 51.35 -40.62 44.59
CA GLY A 291 52.78 -40.43 44.91
C GLY A 291 53.26 -41.38 46.02
N ALA A 292 54.52 -41.83 45.92
CA ALA A 292 55.14 -42.79 46.83
C ALA A 292 55.16 -42.38 48.32
N SER A 293 54.62 -41.22 48.67
CA SER A 293 54.66 -40.59 49.99
C SER A 293 53.54 -41.03 50.94
N ASP A 294 52.39 -41.51 50.44
CA ASP A 294 51.20 -41.74 51.30
C ASP A 294 51.03 -43.22 51.71
N LEU A 295 51.82 -44.12 51.12
CA LEU A 295 51.76 -45.56 51.41
C LEU A 295 51.95 -45.92 52.89
N PRO A 296 52.92 -45.31 53.62
CA PRO A 296 53.11 -45.59 55.04
C PRO A 296 51.92 -45.17 55.91
N GLU A 297 51.28 -44.05 55.60
CA GLU A 297 50.12 -43.54 56.34
C GLU A 297 48.88 -44.42 56.11
N ILE A 298 48.66 -44.82 54.85
CA ILE A 298 47.63 -45.78 54.46
C ILE A 298 47.86 -47.12 55.18
N ALA A 299 49.09 -47.62 55.25
CA ALA A 299 49.42 -48.89 55.92
C ALA A 299 49.06 -48.87 57.42
N VAL A 300 49.27 -47.74 58.10
CA VAL A 300 48.88 -47.56 59.52
C VAL A 300 47.37 -47.65 59.70
N LYS A 301 46.59 -47.06 58.78
CA LYS A 301 45.11 -47.09 58.83
C LYS A 301 44.54 -48.47 58.47
N ILE A 302 45.19 -49.19 57.56
CA ILE A 302 44.74 -50.51 57.08
C ILE A 302 45.06 -51.64 58.08
N ALA A 303 46.24 -51.61 58.70
CA ALA A 303 46.76 -52.73 59.50
C ALA A 303 45.78 -53.25 60.57
N PRO A 304 45.12 -52.40 61.38
CA PRO A 304 44.14 -52.87 62.37
C PRO A 304 42.94 -53.60 61.76
N LYS A 305 42.51 -53.19 60.56
CA LYS A 305 41.36 -53.79 59.85
C LYS A 305 41.70 -55.15 59.25
N LEU A 306 42.95 -55.35 58.82
CA LEU A 306 43.41 -56.63 58.31
C LEU A 306 43.64 -57.68 59.41
N LEU A 307 43.76 -57.26 60.67
CA LEU A 307 43.84 -58.15 61.82
C LEU A 307 42.48 -58.73 62.25
N GLU A 308 41.37 -58.26 61.65
CA GLU A 308 40.04 -58.78 61.98
C GLU A 308 39.89 -60.26 61.51
N PRO A 309 39.26 -61.13 62.32
CA PRO A 309 39.00 -62.51 61.89
C PRO A 309 38.22 -62.53 60.59
N GLN A 310 38.64 -63.36 59.64
CA GLN A 310 38.03 -63.51 58.31
C GLN A 310 38.27 -62.34 57.33
N ALA A 311 39.02 -61.29 57.71
CA ALA A 311 39.32 -60.16 56.81
C ALA A 311 39.89 -60.63 55.46
N LYS A 312 40.82 -61.59 55.48
CA LYS A 312 41.41 -62.19 54.28
C LYS A 312 40.37 -62.86 53.37
N GLN A 313 39.46 -63.65 53.94
CA GLN A 313 38.41 -64.32 53.18
C GLN A 313 37.43 -63.30 52.58
N MET A 314 37.02 -62.30 53.36
CA MET A 314 36.08 -61.27 52.91
C MET A 314 36.67 -60.41 51.78
N ILE A 315 37.95 -60.10 51.85
CA ILE A 315 38.68 -59.40 50.78
C ILE A 315 38.78 -60.27 49.53
N GLN A 316 39.05 -61.58 49.66
CA GLN A 316 39.10 -62.49 48.52
C GLN A 316 37.74 -62.67 47.85
N ASP A 317 36.67 -62.76 48.64
CA ASP A 317 35.29 -62.82 48.16
C ASP A 317 34.93 -61.52 47.42
N PHE A 318 35.36 -60.37 47.94
CA PHE A 318 35.21 -59.07 47.29
C PHE A 318 35.97 -59.00 45.95
N LEU A 319 37.24 -59.40 45.90
CA LEU A 319 38.02 -59.44 44.66
C LEU A 319 37.40 -60.37 43.61
N SER A 320 36.83 -61.50 44.04
CA SER A 320 36.17 -62.48 43.17
C SER A 320 34.82 -62.00 42.65
N SER A 321 34.18 -61.04 43.32
CA SER A 321 32.86 -60.52 42.94
C SER A 321 32.86 -59.63 41.70
N GLY A 322 34.03 -59.13 41.26
CA GLY A 322 34.12 -58.21 40.13
C GLY A 322 33.46 -56.85 40.40
N ALA A 323 33.34 -56.46 41.67
CA ALA A 323 32.79 -55.20 42.11
C ALA A 323 33.50 -54.00 41.45
N ASP A 324 32.71 -53.11 40.84
CA ASP A 324 33.21 -51.90 40.19
C ASP A 324 32.86 -50.65 41.02
N GLY A 325 33.81 -49.72 41.09
CA GLY A 325 33.75 -48.53 41.93
C GLY A 325 34.57 -48.60 43.22
N TRP A 326 34.47 -47.54 44.02
CA TRP A 326 35.18 -47.41 45.29
C TRP A 326 34.34 -47.94 46.44
N TYR A 327 34.95 -48.66 47.37
CA TYR A 327 34.31 -49.26 48.53
C TYR A 327 35.06 -48.89 49.80
N CYS A 328 34.37 -48.81 50.93
CA CYS A 328 35.03 -48.63 52.21
C CYS A 328 35.74 -49.93 52.63
N LEU A 329 37.04 -49.88 52.94
CA LEU A 329 37.79 -51.07 53.35
C LEU A 329 37.15 -51.77 54.55
N GLN A 330 36.67 -51.01 55.54
CA GLN A 330 36.01 -51.59 56.69
C GLN A 330 34.73 -52.36 56.30
N GLN A 331 33.92 -51.82 55.38
CA GLN A 331 32.74 -52.54 54.89
C GLN A 331 33.13 -53.80 54.11
N VAL A 332 34.23 -53.74 53.35
CA VAL A 332 34.74 -54.91 52.61
C VAL A 332 35.22 -56.00 53.58
N VAL A 333 35.94 -55.62 54.64
CA VAL A 333 36.39 -56.57 55.68
C VAL A 333 35.21 -57.18 56.45
N GLU A 334 34.17 -56.39 56.74
CA GLU A 334 33.01 -56.86 57.50
C GLU A 334 31.99 -57.64 56.67
N ARG A 335 31.84 -57.34 55.37
CA ARG A 335 30.71 -57.80 54.54
C ARG A 335 31.12 -58.47 53.21
N GLY A 336 32.41 -58.47 52.87
CA GLY A 336 32.93 -59.02 51.62
C GLY A 336 32.25 -58.44 50.38
N SER A 337 31.72 -59.31 49.51
CA SER A 337 31.04 -58.92 48.28
C SER A 337 29.72 -58.15 48.47
N ARG A 338 29.24 -58.01 49.71
CA ARG A 338 28.01 -57.24 50.05
C ARG A 338 28.31 -55.81 50.48
N ALA A 339 29.56 -55.35 50.37
CA ALA A 339 29.92 -53.96 50.60
C ALA A 339 29.20 -53.04 49.59
N GLU A 340 28.82 -51.83 50.03
CA GLU A 340 28.13 -50.86 49.19
C GLU A 340 29.14 -49.91 48.55
N SER A 341 28.94 -49.58 47.27
CA SER A 341 29.81 -48.66 46.55
C SER A 341 29.66 -47.23 47.09
N VAL A 342 30.77 -46.51 47.19
CA VAL A 342 30.88 -45.13 47.70
C VAL A 342 30.96 -44.16 46.52
N PRO A 343 29.91 -43.37 46.21
CA PRO A 343 29.82 -42.62 44.95
C PRO A 343 30.68 -41.34 44.86
N ARG A 344 31.33 -40.90 45.94
CA ARG A 344 31.95 -39.55 46.02
C ARG A 344 33.28 -39.47 46.78
N GLY A 345 34.00 -40.58 46.91
CA GLY A 345 35.29 -40.57 47.60
C GLY A 345 35.21 -40.39 49.12
N THR A 346 34.01 -40.30 49.71
CA THR A 346 33.81 -40.24 51.16
C THR A 346 32.73 -41.23 51.60
N CYS A 347 33.05 -42.07 52.58
CA CYS A 347 32.13 -43.06 53.12
C CYS A 347 31.11 -42.37 54.04
N ALA A 348 29.81 -42.49 53.74
CA ALA A 348 28.76 -41.86 54.56
C ALA A 348 28.73 -42.36 56.01
N LEU A 349 29.20 -43.59 56.26
CA LEU A 349 29.24 -44.20 57.60
C LEU A 349 30.48 -43.79 58.40
N HIS A 350 31.56 -43.39 57.73
CA HIS A 350 32.88 -43.18 58.33
C HIS A 350 33.45 -41.90 57.72
N GLN A 351 33.03 -40.76 58.30
CA GLN A 351 33.00 -39.48 57.60
C GLN A 351 34.38 -38.88 57.28
N GLU A 352 35.48 -39.27 57.94
CA GLU A 352 36.81 -38.68 57.67
C GLU A 352 38.02 -39.64 57.74
N GLU A 353 37.88 -40.90 58.17
CA GLU A 353 39.04 -41.82 58.35
C GLU A 353 38.91 -43.12 57.56
N CYS A 354 38.37 -43.03 56.34
CA CYS A 354 38.08 -44.22 55.55
C CYS A 354 39.06 -44.43 54.40
N VAL A 355 39.83 -45.52 54.50
CA VAL A 355 40.57 -46.05 53.37
C VAL A 355 39.58 -46.65 52.37
N LEU A 356 39.56 -46.10 51.17
CA LEU A 356 38.76 -46.61 50.07
C LEU A 356 39.56 -47.65 49.29
N VAL A 357 38.87 -48.69 48.85
CA VAL A 357 39.42 -49.79 48.05
C VAL A 357 38.62 -50.01 46.78
N GLN A 358 39.31 -50.39 45.72
CA GLN A 358 38.73 -50.76 44.44
C GLN A 358 39.36 -52.07 43.97
N ALA A 359 38.54 -52.99 43.46
CA ALA A 359 39.01 -54.17 42.75
C ALA A 359 39.27 -53.79 41.28
N VAL A 360 40.52 -53.86 40.83
CA VAL A 360 40.90 -53.55 39.45
C VAL A 360 41.35 -54.84 38.75
N VAL A 361 40.84 -55.10 37.54
CA VAL A 361 41.26 -56.28 36.76
C VAL A 361 42.56 -55.97 36.01
N ALA A 362 43.68 -56.55 36.45
CA ALA A 362 44.96 -56.49 35.76
C ALA A 362 45.24 -57.80 35.01
N ARG A 363 46.28 -57.84 34.15
CA ARG A 363 46.64 -58.97 33.24
C ARG A 363 46.97 -60.32 33.91
N GLY A 364 46.62 -60.52 35.18
CA GLY A 364 46.77 -61.78 35.91
C GLY A 364 45.73 -62.02 37.01
N GLY A 365 44.69 -61.20 37.13
CA GLY A 365 43.66 -61.32 38.17
C GLY A 365 43.13 -59.98 38.68
N ALA A 366 42.12 -60.02 39.56
CA ALA A 366 41.65 -58.84 40.27
C ALA A 366 42.66 -58.46 41.36
N ILE A 367 43.03 -57.18 41.41
CA ILE A 367 43.99 -56.62 42.38
C ILE A 367 43.32 -55.51 43.19
N LEU A 368 43.73 -55.35 44.44
CA LEU A 368 43.25 -54.25 45.28
C LEU A 368 44.05 -52.97 45.03
N ASN A 369 43.33 -51.88 44.77
CA ASN A 369 43.85 -50.53 44.76
C ASN A 369 43.32 -49.76 45.97
N PHE A 370 44.17 -48.96 46.63
CA PHE A 370 43.84 -48.20 47.83
C PHE A 370 43.86 -46.70 47.53
N TYR A 371 42.95 -45.95 48.17
CA TYR A 371 42.87 -44.50 48.10
C TYR A 371 42.47 -43.95 49.46
N ASP A 372 43.23 -42.98 49.95
CA ASP A 372 42.89 -42.19 51.13
C ASP A 372 42.45 -40.80 50.67
N PRO A 373 41.20 -40.37 50.92
CA PRO A 373 40.70 -39.08 50.47
C PRO A 373 41.22 -37.87 51.28
N MET A 374 42.11 -38.09 52.26
CA MET A 374 42.71 -37.03 53.09
C MET A 374 43.61 -36.06 52.33
#